data_AF-A0A6I4NPS3-F1
#
_entry.id   AF-A0A6I4NPS3-F1
#
_cell.length_a   1.000
_cell.length_b   1.000
_cell.length_c   1.000
_cell.angle_alpha   90.00
_cell.angle_beta   90.00
_cell.angle_gamma   90.00
#
_symmetry.space_group_name_H-M   'P 1'
#
loop_
_entity.id
_entity.type
_entity.pdbx_description
1 polymer ?
#
loop_
_entity_poly.entity_id
_entity_poly.type
_entity_poly.pdbx_seq_one_letter_code
_entity_poly.pdbx_strand_id
1 'polypeptide(L)'
;MKTKLLALILLLIGFNSHSQEKKLEKGVCKIEHKCYTTYQYDDFDDIWTYSVGFYETMLAKNGLTYIITKYVENKTDKKLILLSFIGNMEGCRSKNSYVHIQFKNGEKLKIDGYDTEIKCGTTVLTVDITEQISLLEKEPIDKIRISIDGNDDFVVTEKGQTKFFNNLKCIDALDLRK
;
A
#
# COMPACT_ATOMS: atom_id res chain seq x y z
N MET A 1 13.75 50.07 -33.07
CA MET A 1 14.56 50.24 -31.84
C MET A 1 13.71 49.76 -30.66
N LYS A 2 14.21 48.77 -29.91
CA LYS A 2 13.70 48.25 -28.63
C LYS A 2 12.38 47.47 -28.64
N THR A 3 12.49 46.24 -29.16
CA THR A 3 12.16 45.02 -28.38
C THR A 3 12.54 45.21 -26.91
N LYS A 4 11.58 45.00 -25.99
CA LYS A 4 11.76 44.57 -24.58
C LYS A 4 10.49 44.93 -23.77
N LEU A 5 9.46 44.09 -23.85
CA LEU A 5 8.50 43.95 -22.75
C LEU A 5 7.84 42.56 -22.77
N LEU A 6 8.69 41.54 -22.93
CA LEU A 6 8.33 40.13 -22.81
C LEU A 6 9.37 39.48 -21.90
N ALA A 7 9.38 39.90 -20.64
CA ALA A 7 10.28 39.35 -19.62
C ALA A 7 9.71 39.51 -18.20
N LEU A 8 8.37 39.52 -18.05
CA LEU A 8 7.73 39.57 -16.73
C LEU A 8 6.58 38.56 -16.59
N ILE A 9 6.64 37.46 -17.35
CA ILE A 9 5.79 36.28 -17.17
C ILE A 9 6.70 35.06 -17.30
N LEU A 10 7.64 34.94 -16.37
CA LEU A 10 8.47 33.75 -16.16
C LEU A 10 9.05 33.83 -14.74
N LEU A 11 8.23 34.28 -13.77
CA LEU A 11 8.42 33.80 -12.41
C LEU A 11 7.92 32.36 -12.45
N LEU A 12 8.89 31.49 -12.68
CA LEU A 12 8.81 30.05 -12.53
C LEU A 12 8.13 29.74 -11.20
N ILE A 13 6.82 29.49 -11.24
CA ILE A 13 6.18 28.65 -10.25
C ILE A 13 6.58 27.23 -10.61
N GLY A 14 7.83 26.89 -10.31
CA GLY A 14 8.24 25.51 -10.19
C GLY A 14 7.55 24.96 -8.96
N PHE A 15 6.32 24.48 -9.14
CA PHE A 15 5.64 23.63 -8.18
C PHE A 15 6.45 22.33 -8.09
N ASN A 16 7.48 22.37 -7.26
CA ASN A 16 8.23 21.20 -6.88
C ASN A 16 7.43 20.53 -5.76
N SER A 17 6.56 19.59 -6.10
CA SER A 17 6.12 18.58 -5.14
C SER A 17 7.38 17.87 -4.62
N HIS A 18 7.88 18.32 -3.47
CA HIS A 18 9.16 17.91 -2.91
C HIS A 18 8.94 16.65 -2.07
N SER A 19 9.11 15.47 -2.68
CA SER A 19 9.09 14.21 -1.93
C SER A 19 10.40 14.06 -1.18
N GLN A 20 10.39 14.24 0.15
CA GLN A 20 11.53 13.91 0.99
C GLN A 20 11.36 12.50 1.55
N GLU A 21 12.23 11.57 1.14
CA GLU A 21 12.31 10.24 1.72
C GLU A 21 13.16 10.30 3.00
N LYS A 22 12.56 10.01 4.16
CA LYS A 22 13.31 9.88 5.42
C LYS A 22 13.24 8.43 5.88
N LYS A 23 14.40 7.80 6.00
CA LYS A 23 14.52 6.47 6.60
C LYS A 23 14.15 6.58 8.08
N LEU A 24 13.18 5.80 8.55
CA LEU A 24 12.81 5.75 9.96
C LEU A 24 13.99 5.25 10.80
N GLU A 25 14.36 6.01 11.84
CA GLU A 25 15.23 5.51 12.88
C GLU A 25 14.49 4.43 13.69
N LYS A 26 15.19 3.34 14.00
CA LYS A 26 14.66 2.19 14.75
C LYS A 26 14.13 2.68 16.10
N GLY A 27 12.82 2.57 16.36
CA GLY A 27 12.28 3.07 17.63
C GLY A 27 10.92 2.58 18.11
N VAL A 28 9.97 2.21 17.25
CA VAL A 28 8.61 1.81 17.73
C VAL A 28 8.27 0.37 17.39
N CYS A 29 8.80 -0.15 16.28
CA CYS A 29 8.69 -1.55 15.91
C CYS A 29 10.10 -2.13 15.74
N LYS A 30 10.34 -3.37 16.18
CA LYS A 30 11.51 -4.16 15.77
C LYS A 30 11.32 -4.56 14.30
N ILE A 31 11.40 -3.58 13.40
CA ILE A 31 11.18 -3.80 11.98
C ILE A 31 12.40 -4.54 11.44
N GLU A 32 12.25 -5.82 11.12
CA GLU A 32 13.32 -6.64 10.54
C GLU A 32 13.60 -6.32 9.05
N HIS A 33 12.77 -5.49 8.39
CA HIS A 33 12.79 -5.26 6.95
C HIS A 33 12.81 -3.77 6.55
N LYS A 34 12.98 -3.48 5.25
CA LYS A 34 13.05 -2.12 4.71
C LYS A 34 11.69 -1.43 4.87
N CYS A 35 11.58 -0.56 5.88
CA CYS A 35 10.46 0.34 6.06
C CYS A 35 10.85 1.75 5.63
N TYR A 36 10.01 2.40 4.83
CA TYR A 36 10.22 3.75 4.33
C TYR A 36 9.06 4.62 4.79
N THR A 37 9.38 5.85 5.21
CA THR A 37 8.38 6.90 5.36
C THR A 37 8.57 7.91 4.26
N THR A 38 7.50 8.19 3.54
CA THR A 38 7.47 9.19 2.50
C THR A 38 6.55 10.32 2.94
N TYR A 39 7.04 11.54 2.78
CA TYR A 39 6.31 12.77 3.04
C TYR A 39 6.06 13.46 1.70
N GLN A 40 4.80 13.76 1.42
CA GLN A 40 4.41 14.51 0.23
C GLN A 40 3.58 15.72 0.66
N TYR A 41 3.97 16.88 0.15
CA TYR A 41 3.24 18.13 0.32
C TYR A 41 2.75 18.61 -1.04
N ASP A 42 1.47 18.93 -1.10
CA ASP A 42 0.83 19.56 -2.24
C ASP A 42 0.56 21.04 -1.93
N ASP A 43 1.32 21.92 -2.60
CA ASP A 43 1.22 23.38 -2.42
C ASP A 43 -0.11 23.97 -2.90
N PHE A 44 -0.82 23.31 -3.83
CA PHE A 44 -2.07 23.83 -4.41
C PHE A 44 -3.25 23.61 -3.46
N ASP A 45 -3.37 22.38 -2.98
CA ASP A 45 -4.46 22.00 -2.11
C ASP A 45 -4.07 22.12 -0.63
N ASP A 46 -2.83 22.49 -0.32
CA ASP A 46 -2.25 22.58 1.04
C ASP A 46 -2.50 21.26 1.81
N ILE A 47 -2.27 20.13 1.13
CA ILE A 47 -2.47 18.77 1.66
C ILE A 47 -1.11 18.17 2.00
N TRP A 48 -1.03 17.55 3.18
CA TRP A 48 0.09 16.73 3.60
C TRP A 48 -0.34 15.27 3.62
N THR A 49 0.38 14.45 2.85
CA THR A 49 0.22 13.01 2.85
C THR A 49 1.44 12.36 3.49
N TYR A 50 1.17 11.59 4.55
CA TYR A 50 2.16 10.77 5.22
C TYR A 50 1.95 9.33 4.79
N SER A 51 2.99 8.67 4.29
CA SER A 51 2.93 7.23 4.03
C SER A 51 4.05 6.47 4.70
N VAL A 52 3.72 5.29 5.25
CA VAL A 52 4.70 4.33 5.75
C VAL A 52 4.43 2.98 5.13
N GLY A 53 5.47 2.32 4.62
CA GLY A 53 5.35 1.06 3.89
C GLY A 53 6.28 -0.03 4.38
N PHE A 54 5.79 -1.26 4.50
CA PHE A 54 6.60 -2.48 4.66
C PHE A 54 6.75 -3.16 3.31
N TYR A 55 7.97 -3.16 2.76
CA TYR A 55 8.20 -3.66 1.41
C TYR A 55 8.67 -5.11 1.40
N GLU A 56 8.10 -5.87 0.47
CA GLU A 56 8.52 -7.19 0.02
C GLU A 56 8.71 -8.24 1.12
N THR A 57 7.60 -8.65 1.75
CA THR A 57 7.61 -9.80 2.66
C THR A 57 6.94 -11.01 2.02
N MET A 58 7.65 -12.13 1.96
CA MET A 58 7.13 -13.40 1.45
C MET A 58 6.07 -13.97 2.40
N LEU A 59 4.86 -14.20 1.90
CA LEU A 59 3.70 -14.70 2.64
C LEU A 59 3.47 -16.20 2.41
N ALA A 60 3.66 -16.65 1.17
CA ALA A 60 3.44 -18.02 0.73
C ALA A 60 4.71 -18.66 0.16
N LYS A 61 4.78 -20.01 0.17
CA LYS A 61 5.91 -20.79 -0.40
C LYS A 61 6.10 -20.56 -1.90
N ASN A 62 5.04 -20.19 -2.61
CA ASN A 62 5.01 -20.11 -4.08
C ASN A 62 5.16 -18.67 -4.60
N GLY A 63 5.89 -17.82 -3.89
CA GLY A 63 6.28 -16.49 -4.40
C GLY A 63 5.36 -15.33 -4.02
N LEU A 64 4.20 -15.58 -3.39
CA LEU A 64 3.32 -14.49 -2.96
C LEU A 64 4.05 -13.57 -1.99
N THR A 65 4.22 -12.34 -2.43
CA THR A 65 4.82 -11.26 -1.65
C THR A 65 3.78 -10.18 -1.41
N TYR A 66 3.86 -9.50 -0.27
CA TYR A 66 3.00 -8.37 0.02
C TYR A 66 3.77 -7.11 0.39
N ILE A 67 3.09 -5.98 0.19
CA ILE A 67 3.48 -4.65 0.67
C ILE A 67 2.28 -4.08 1.44
N ILE A 68 2.50 -3.61 2.66
CA ILE A 68 1.48 -2.89 3.44
C ILE A 68 1.86 -1.44 3.52
N THR A 69 0.98 -0.53 3.11
CA THR A 69 1.21 0.91 3.17
C THR A 69 0.08 1.60 3.89
N LYS A 70 0.38 2.44 4.88
CA LYS A 70 -0.60 3.30 5.55
C LYS A 70 -0.42 4.73 5.07
N TYR A 71 -1.51 5.34 4.63
CA TYR A 71 -1.61 6.74 4.27
C TYR A 71 -2.42 7.48 5.32
N VAL A 72 -1.96 8.67 5.69
CA VAL A 72 -2.70 9.62 6.52
C VAL A 72 -2.69 10.96 5.80
N GLU A 73 -3.87 11.49 5.53
CA GLU A 73 -4.06 12.83 5.00
C GLU A 73 -4.39 13.79 6.15
N ASN A 74 -3.69 14.93 6.22
CA ASN A 74 -3.82 15.86 7.35
C ASN A 74 -5.13 16.65 7.39
N LYS A 75 -5.75 16.94 6.24
CA LYS A 75 -6.94 17.81 6.17
C LYS A 75 -8.21 17.09 6.54
N THR A 76 -8.39 15.87 6.05
CA THR A 76 -9.59 15.06 6.28
C THR A 76 -9.42 14.05 7.41
N ASP A 77 -8.21 13.91 7.96
CA ASP A 77 -7.85 12.82 8.86
C ASP A 77 -8.09 11.43 8.25
N LYS A 78 -8.23 11.35 6.92
CA LYS A 78 -8.48 10.11 6.20
C LYS A 78 -7.27 9.19 6.37
N LYS A 79 -7.55 7.99 6.88
CA LYS A 79 -6.59 6.90 7.03
C LYS A 79 -6.92 5.83 6.01
N LEU A 80 -5.91 5.38 5.29
CA LEU A 80 -6.03 4.32 4.30
C LEU A 80 -4.90 3.32 4.54
N ILE A 81 -5.23 2.04 4.68
CA ILE A 81 -4.23 0.97 4.76
C ILE A 81 -4.39 0.11 3.51
N LEU A 82 -3.42 0.22 2.61
CA LEU A 82 -3.37 -0.53 1.37
C LEU A 82 -2.50 -1.76 1.51
N LEU A 83 -2.99 -2.88 0.99
CA LEU A 83 -2.27 -4.13 0.90
C LEU A 83 -2.08 -4.49 -0.58
N SER A 84 -0.84 -4.44 -1.06
CA SER A 84 -0.49 -4.84 -2.41
C SER A 84 0.05 -6.26 -2.40
N PHE A 85 -0.63 -7.16 -3.11
CA PHE A 85 -0.17 -8.52 -3.34
C PHE A 85 0.53 -8.61 -4.69
N ILE A 86 1.71 -9.21 -4.69
CA ILE A 86 2.51 -9.47 -5.89
C ILE A 86 2.40 -10.97 -6.17
N GLY A 87 1.59 -11.32 -7.16
CA GLY A 87 1.36 -12.69 -7.63
C GLY A 87 2.38 -13.15 -8.66
N ASN A 88 2.09 -14.27 -9.32
CA ASN A 88 2.96 -14.85 -10.35
C ASN A 88 2.44 -14.57 -11.77
N MET A 89 1.13 -14.45 -11.92
CA MET A 89 0.50 -14.22 -13.22
C MET A 89 0.41 -12.73 -13.54
N GLU A 90 0.96 -12.35 -14.69
CA GLU A 90 0.67 -11.06 -15.30
C GLU A 90 -0.73 -11.06 -15.91
N GLY A 91 -1.47 -9.96 -15.74
CA GLY A 91 -2.76 -9.77 -16.37
C GLY A 91 -3.16 -8.30 -16.44
N CYS A 92 -4.41 -8.07 -16.80
CA CYS A 92 -5.09 -6.78 -16.79
C CYS A 92 -5.93 -6.64 -15.52
N ARG A 93 -5.45 -5.85 -14.57
CA ARG A 93 -6.30 -5.48 -13.42
C ARG A 93 -7.43 -4.61 -13.91
N SER A 94 -8.61 -4.79 -13.35
CA SER A 94 -9.81 -4.01 -13.63
C SER A 94 -10.65 -3.87 -12.37
N LYS A 95 -11.77 -3.15 -12.44
CA LYS A 95 -12.76 -3.07 -11.36
C LYS A 95 -13.31 -4.43 -10.88
N ASN A 96 -13.13 -5.49 -11.67
CA ASN A 96 -13.58 -6.84 -11.31
C ASN A 96 -12.49 -7.65 -10.61
N SER A 97 -11.26 -7.15 -10.56
CA SER A 97 -10.15 -7.83 -9.89
C SER A 97 -10.34 -7.79 -8.38
N TYR A 98 -9.99 -8.88 -7.69
CA TYR A 98 -10.22 -9.02 -6.26
C TYR A 98 -9.18 -9.90 -5.59
N VAL A 99 -9.06 -9.73 -4.27
CA VAL A 99 -8.38 -10.65 -3.38
C VAL A 99 -9.42 -11.41 -2.58
N HIS A 100 -9.26 -12.72 -2.44
CA HIS A 100 -10.10 -13.54 -1.59
C HIS A 100 -9.23 -14.28 -0.58
N ILE A 101 -9.51 -14.06 0.69
CA ILE A 101 -8.79 -14.61 1.83
C ILE A 101 -9.66 -15.66 2.49
N GLN A 102 -9.14 -16.87 2.62
CA GLN A 102 -9.77 -17.94 3.39
C GLN A 102 -9.00 -18.11 4.70
N PHE A 103 -9.71 -17.99 5.82
CA PHE A 103 -9.15 -18.17 7.15
C PHE A 103 -9.17 -19.63 7.58
N LYS A 104 -8.31 -19.99 8.53
CA LYS A 104 -8.24 -21.36 9.10
C LYS A 104 -9.53 -21.77 9.83
N ASN A 105 -10.32 -20.81 10.28
CA ASN A 105 -11.64 -21.04 10.89
C ASN A 105 -12.75 -21.34 9.86
N GLY A 106 -12.45 -21.26 8.55
CA GLY A 106 -13.39 -21.49 7.45
C GLY A 106 -14.09 -20.23 6.92
N GLU A 107 -13.98 -19.10 7.62
CA GLU A 107 -14.47 -17.79 7.17
C GLU A 107 -13.74 -17.33 5.91
N LYS A 108 -14.43 -16.50 5.13
CA LYS A 108 -13.97 -16.02 3.82
C LYS A 108 -14.20 -14.52 3.72
N LEU A 109 -13.17 -13.80 3.30
CA LEU A 109 -13.19 -12.36 3.06
C LEU A 109 -12.82 -12.09 1.61
N LYS A 110 -13.73 -11.45 0.86
CA LYS A 110 -13.45 -10.94 -0.48
C LYS A 110 -13.28 -9.42 -0.41
N ILE A 111 -12.21 -8.92 -1.02
CA ILE A 111 -11.89 -7.49 -1.10
C ILE A 111 -11.65 -7.15 -2.56
N ASP A 112 -12.43 -6.21 -3.09
CA ASP A 112 -12.28 -5.75 -4.47
C ASP A 112 -11.02 -4.87 -4.60
N GLY A 113 -10.43 -4.85 -5.80
CA GLY A 113 -9.25 -4.06 -6.11
C GLY A 113 -9.47 -2.56 -5.85
N TYR A 114 -8.46 -1.91 -5.29
CA TYR A 114 -8.45 -0.47 -5.04
C TYR A 114 -8.38 0.33 -6.36
N ASP A 115 -7.63 -0.17 -7.34
CA ASP A 115 -7.46 0.50 -8.62
C ASP A 115 -8.72 0.39 -9.50
N THR A 116 -9.25 1.52 -9.93
CA THR A 116 -10.44 1.60 -10.79
C THR A 116 -10.11 1.53 -12.28
N GLU A 117 -8.87 1.86 -12.65
CA GLU A 117 -8.40 1.88 -14.04
C GLU A 117 -7.88 0.52 -14.50
N ILE A 118 -8.12 0.20 -15.77
CA ILE A 118 -7.58 -1.00 -16.39
C ILE A 118 -6.08 -0.83 -16.61
N LYS A 119 -5.27 -1.71 -16.04
CA LYS A 119 -3.81 -1.74 -16.25
C LYS A 119 -3.34 -3.16 -16.54
N CYS A 120 -2.74 -3.34 -17.71
CA CYS A 120 -2.23 -4.63 -18.18
C CYS A 120 -0.73 -4.81 -17.93
N GLY A 121 -0.27 -6.07 -17.97
CA GLY A 121 1.13 -6.42 -17.76
C GLY A 121 1.57 -6.25 -16.31
N THR A 122 0.66 -6.45 -15.36
CA THR A 122 0.96 -6.34 -13.93
C THR A 122 0.64 -7.62 -13.19
N THR A 123 1.47 -7.98 -12.23
CA THR A 123 1.25 -9.05 -11.25
C THR A 123 0.73 -8.51 -9.92
N VAL A 124 0.53 -7.19 -9.82
CA VAL A 124 0.24 -6.50 -8.56
C VAL A 124 -1.23 -6.15 -8.48
N LEU A 125 -1.87 -6.60 -7.40
CA LEU A 125 -3.22 -6.18 -7.03
C LEU A 125 -3.19 -5.53 -5.65
N THR A 126 -3.61 -4.27 -5.60
CA THR A 126 -3.73 -3.49 -4.36
C THR A 126 -5.18 -3.50 -3.89
N VAL A 127 -5.39 -3.71 -2.60
CA VAL A 127 -6.70 -3.65 -1.95
C VAL A 127 -6.65 -2.73 -0.73
N ASP A 128 -7.77 -2.07 -0.44
CA ASP A 128 -7.96 -1.32 0.80
C ASP A 128 -8.41 -2.27 1.90
N ILE A 129 -7.66 -2.30 3.01
CA ILE A 129 -7.92 -3.17 4.16
C ILE A 129 -8.27 -2.40 5.43
N THR A 130 -8.52 -1.10 5.32
CA THR A 130 -8.71 -0.19 6.48
C THR A 130 -9.79 -0.72 7.44
N GLU A 131 -10.93 -1.13 6.90
CA GLU A 131 -12.06 -1.64 7.70
C GLU A 131 -11.89 -3.12 8.10
N GLN A 132 -10.97 -3.84 7.45
CA GLN A 132 -10.77 -5.27 7.63
C GLN A 132 -9.58 -5.60 8.55
N ILE A 133 -8.80 -4.60 8.98
CA ILE A 133 -7.57 -4.82 9.74
C ILE A 133 -7.80 -5.64 11.02
N SER A 134 -8.88 -5.36 11.75
CA SER A 134 -9.24 -6.09 12.97
C SER A 134 -9.49 -7.58 12.74
N LEU A 135 -10.07 -7.95 11.59
CA LEU A 135 -10.30 -9.35 11.22
C LEU A 135 -8.97 -9.99 10.79
N LEU A 136 -8.21 -9.29 9.95
CA LEU A 136 -6.92 -9.73 9.43
C LEU A 136 -5.84 -9.90 10.50
N GLU A 137 -5.96 -9.28 11.67
CA GLU A 137 -5.02 -9.46 12.79
C GLU A 137 -5.35 -10.60 13.75
N LYS A 138 -6.60 -11.09 13.71
CA LYS A 138 -7.11 -12.09 14.66
C LYS A 138 -7.11 -13.48 14.07
N GLU A 139 -7.58 -13.61 12.83
CA GLU A 139 -7.84 -14.90 12.23
C GLU A 139 -6.66 -15.38 11.37
N PRO A 140 -6.05 -16.54 11.66
CA PRO A 140 -4.97 -17.08 10.84
C PRO A 140 -5.45 -17.35 9.42
N ILE A 141 -4.65 -16.96 8.42
CA ILE A 141 -4.97 -17.18 7.01
C ILE A 141 -4.54 -18.59 6.61
N ASP A 142 -5.42 -19.30 5.90
CA ASP A 142 -5.11 -20.57 5.25
C ASP A 142 -4.62 -20.32 3.81
N LYS A 143 -5.45 -19.64 3.01
CA LYS A 143 -5.19 -19.41 1.58
C LYS A 143 -5.57 -18.01 1.14
N ILE A 144 -4.87 -17.53 0.13
CA ILE A 144 -5.15 -16.27 -0.56
C ILE A 144 -5.28 -16.55 -2.05
N ARG A 145 -6.34 -16.05 -2.65
CA ARG A 145 -6.53 -16.01 -4.09
C ARG A 145 -6.39 -14.57 -4.58
N ILE A 146 -5.57 -14.36 -5.59
CA ILE A 146 -5.54 -13.13 -6.37
C ILE A 146 -6.27 -13.39 -7.68
N SER A 147 -7.26 -12.56 -7.99
CA SER A 147 -8.03 -12.62 -9.23
C SER A 147 -7.84 -11.34 -10.02
N ILE A 148 -7.11 -11.42 -11.14
CA ILE A 148 -6.88 -10.31 -12.07
C ILE A 148 -7.66 -10.60 -13.36
N ASP A 149 -7.07 -11.42 -14.25
CA ASP A 149 -7.71 -12.05 -15.42
C ASP A 149 -7.84 -13.58 -15.27
N GLY A 150 -7.09 -14.14 -14.32
CA GLY A 150 -7.12 -15.53 -13.89
C GLY A 150 -7.00 -15.59 -12.37
N ASN A 151 -6.97 -16.80 -11.83
CA ASN A 151 -6.85 -17.02 -10.38
C ASN A 151 -5.50 -17.61 -10.04
N ASP A 152 -4.72 -16.89 -9.22
CA ASP A 152 -3.55 -17.42 -8.54
C ASP A 152 -3.91 -17.76 -7.10
N ASP A 153 -3.73 -19.02 -6.72
CA ASP A 153 -3.99 -19.52 -5.36
C ASP A 153 -2.68 -19.74 -4.60
N PHE A 154 -2.62 -19.22 -3.38
CA PHE A 154 -1.44 -19.29 -2.52
C PHE A 154 -1.81 -19.87 -1.16
N VAL A 155 -1.04 -20.86 -0.72
CA VAL A 155 -1.12 -21.38 0.65
C VAL A 155 -0.19 -20.56 1.54
N VAL A 156 -0.78 -19.92 2.55
CA VAL A 156 -0.01 -19.08 3.47
C VAL A 156 0.79 -19.96 4.42
N THR A 157 2.05 -19.57 4.63
CA THR A 157 2.94 -20.30 5.54
C THR A 157 2.82 -19.75 6.95
N GLU A 158 3.07 -20.57 7.99
CA GLU A 158 3.07 -20.08 9.37
C GLU A 158 4.11 -18.96 9.61
N LYS A 159 5.28 -19.08 8.96
CA LYS A 159 6.32 -18.05 8.98
C LYS A 159 5.83 -16.75 8.33
N GLY A 160 5.22 -16.84 7.15
CA GLY A 160 4.63 -15.69 6.45
C GLY A 160 3.50 -15.06 7.26
N GLN A 161 2.61 -15.87 7.83
CA GLN A 161 1.51 -15.45 8.69
C GLN A 161 2.00 -14.64 9.90
N THR A 162 2.99 -15.17 10.61
CA THR A 162 3.56 -14.50 11.78
C THR A 162 4.13 -13.13 11.41
N LYS A 163 4.84 -13.05 10.28
CA LYS A 163 5.37 -11.77 9.78
C LYS A 163 4.26 -10.80 9.37
N PHE A 164 3.24 -11.29 8.68
CA PHE A 164 2.09 -10.50 8.26
C PHE A 164 1.36 -9.88 9.45
N PHE A 165 1.05 -10.67 10.47
CA PHE A 165 0.44 -10.17 11.71
C PHE A 165 1.28 -9.12 12.42
N ASN A 166 2.60 -9.33 12.52
CA ASN A 166 3.47 -8.36 13.16
C ASN A 166 3.54 -7.05 12.37
N ASN A 167 3.55 -7.11 11.03
CA ASN A 167 3.56 -5.93 10.19
C ASN A 167 2.22 -5.17 10.26
N LEU A 168 1.08 -5.87 10.27
CA LEU A 168 -0.25 -5.25 10.44
C LEU A 168 -0.35 -4.51 11.78
N LYS A 169 -0.05 -5.20 12.89
CA LYS A 169 -0.09 -4.58 14.22
C LYS A 169 0.82 -3.37 14.32
N CYS A 170 2.01 -3.46 13.71
CA CYS A 170 2.92 -2.33 13.66
C CYS A 170 2.33 -1.17 12.87
N ILE A 171 1.84 -1.40 11.64
CA ILE A 171 1.35 -0.32 10.78
C ILE A 171 0.12 0.38 11.39
N ASP A 172 -0.76 -0.39 12.03
CA ASP A 172 -1.96 0.15 12.67
C ASP A 172 -1.59 1.07 13.85
N ALA A 173 -0.64 0.64 14.68
CA ALA A 173 -0.16 1.38 15.85
C ALA A 173 0.67 2.63 15.53
N LEU A 174 1.18 2.78 14.29
CA LEU A 174 1.98 3.95 13.91
C LEU A 174 1.14 5.23 13.88
N ASP A 175 1.56 6.21 14.68
CA ASP A 175 1.07 7.59 14.62
C ASP A 175 2.00 8.41 13.72
N LEU A 176 1.49 8.81 12.55
CA LEU A 176 2.26 9.53 11.53
C LEU A 176 2.22 11.06 11.67
N ARG A 177 1.55 11.60 12.68
CA ARG A 177 1.34 13.06 12.85
C ARG A 177 2.42 13.76 13.69
N LYS A 178 3.56 13.12 13.97
CA LYS A 178 4.60 13.63 14.88
C LYS A 178 5.89 13.99 14.16
#